data_AF-A0A5K0UUS0-F1
#
_entry.id   AF-A0A5K0UUS0-F1
#
_cell.length_a   1.000
_cell.length_b   1.000
_cell.length_c   1.000
_cell.angle_alpha   90.00
_cell.angle_beta   90.00
_cell.angle_gamma   90.00
#
_symmetry.space_group_name_H-M   'P 1'
#
loop_
_entity.id
_entity.type
_entity.pdbx_description
1 polymer ?
#
loop_
_entity_poly.entity_id
_entity_poly.type
_entity_poly.pdbx_seq_one_letter_code
_entity_poly.pdbx_strand_id
1 'polypeptide(L)' 'MSLFLHNTGNVIKQPPIEKIAMEVLRECGALPIAITTIGAALRNNDDAGVWEDTLRALKKCTGETEGVEKK' A
#
# COMPACT_ATOMS: atom_id res chain seq x y z
N MET A 1 -10.85 -6.54 2.11
CA MET A 1 -10.40 -5.91 3.37
C MET A 1 -9.65 -6.87 4.32
N SER A 2 -10.06 -8.14 4.44
CA SER A 2 -9.53 -9.06 5.47
C SER A 2 -8.08 -9.53 5.28
N LEU A 3 -7.63 -9.76 4.04
CA LEU A 3 -6.26 -10.24 3.80
C LEU A 3 -5.21 -9.16 4.10
N PHE A 4 -5.51 -7.90 3.79
CA PHE A 4 -4.61 -6.78 4.04
C PHE A 4 -4.38 -6.57 5.53
N LEU A 5 -5.46 -6.45 6.30
CA LEU A 5 -5.43 -6.30 7.75
C LEU A 5 -4.69 -7.45 8.45
N HIS A 6 -4.87 -8.68 7.96
CA HIS A 6 -4.15 -9.83 8.47
C HIS A 6 -2.64 -9.73 8.21
N ASN A 7 -2.26 -9.24 7.02
CA ASN A 7 -0.85 -9.12 6.64
C ASN A 7 -0.13 -7.95 7.30
N THR A 8 -0.78 -6.80 7.44
CA THR A 8 -0.18 -5.58 7.99
C THR A 8 -0.15 -5.56 9.51
N GLY A 9 -1.08 -6.27 10.15
CA GLY A 9 -1.25 -6.29 11.61
C GLY A 9 -2.02 -5.08 12.14
N ASN A 10 -1.93 -4.86 13.45
CA ASN A 10 -2.76 -3.90 14.18
C ASN A 10 -2.37 -2.43 13.94
N VAL A 11 -1.25 -2.17 13.25
CA VAL A 11 -0.72 -0.83 12.95
C VAL A 11 -1.66 -0.02 12.04
N ILE A 12 -2.45 -0.68 11.18
CA ILE A 12 -3.46 0.01 10.35
C ILE A 12 -4.53 0.69 11.20
N LYS A 13 -4.77 0.26 12.43
CA LYS A 13 -5.77 0.87 13.32
C LYS A 13 -5.34 2.24 13.85
N GLN A 14 -4.12 2.70 13.55
CA GLN A 14 -3.68 4.03 13.93
C GLN A 14 -4.30 5.06 12.96
N PRO A 15 -4.94 6.14 13.46
CA PRO A 15 -5.63 7.12 12.62
C PRO A 15 -4.82 7.71 11.44
N PRO A 16 -3.51 8.00 11.56
CA PRO A 16 -2.74 8.50 10.41
C PRO A 16 -2.47 7.41 9.37
N ILE A 17 -2.20 6.17 9.82
CA ILE A 17 -1.89 5.03 8.96
C ILE A 17 -3.15 4.51 8.26
N GLU A 18 -4.28 4.49 8.96
CA GLU A 18 -5.56 4.01 8.44
C GLU A 18 -5.96 4.73 7.15
N LYS A 19 -5.79 6.06 7.12
CA LYS A 19 -6.10 6.88 5.94
C LYS A 19 -5.24 6.49 4.74
N ILE A 20 -3.92 6.37 4.96
CA ILE A 20 -2.96 6.02 3.91
C ILE A 20 -3.21 4.59 3.42
N ALA A 21 -3.44 3.66 4.35
CA ALA A 21 -3.81 2.27 4.09
C ALA A 21 -5.05 2.17 3.19
N MET A 22 -6.05 3.02 3.44
CA MET A 22 -7.27 3.06 2.63
C MET A 22 -7.04 3.64 1.23
N GLU A 23 -6.18 4.65 1.09
CA GLU A 23 -5.73 5.12 -0.23
C GLU A 23 -4.94 4.04 -0.98
N VAL A 24 -4.03 3.34 -0.32
CA VAL A 24 -3.26 2.21 -0.89
C VAL A 24 -4.21 1.14 -1.45
N LEU A 25 -5.24 0.79 -0.67
CA LEU A 25 -6.27 -0.17 -1.10
C LEU A 25 -7.06 0.33 -2.31
N ARG A 26 -7.36 1.63 -2.36
CA ARG A 26 -8.08 2.27 -3.47
C ARG A 26 -7.25 2.27 -4.75
N GLU A 27 -5.98 2.64 -4.66
CA GLU A 27 -5.04 2.65 -5.80
C GLU A 27 -4.79 1.23 -6.34
N CYS A 28 -4.72 0.23 -5.46
CA CYS A 28 -4.54 -1.17 -5.87
C CYS A 28 -5.77 -1.79 -6.56
N GLY A 29 -6.91 -1.08 -6.66
CA GLY A 29 -8.09 -1.56 -7.39
C GLY A 29 -8.62 -2.91 -6.90
N ALA A 30 -8.44 -3.24 -5.62
CA ALA A 30 -8.78 -4.54 -5.03
C ALA A 30 -8.02 -5.76 -5.60
N LEU A 31 -6.89 -5.56 -6.30
CA LEU A 31 -6.03 -6.67 -6.75
C LEU A 31 -5.42 -7.40 -5.55
N PRO A 32 -5.77 -8.67 -5.31
CA PRO A 32 -5.32 -9.40 -4.11
C PRO A 32 -3.79 -9.50 -4.05
N ILE A 33 -3.13 -9.66 -5.20
CA ILE A 33 -1.68 -9.84 -5.30
C ILE A 33 -0.92 -8.60 -4.81
N ALA A 34 -1.34 -7.40 -5.23
CA ALA A 34 -0.71 -6.15 -4.83
C ALA A 34 -0.91 -5.92 -3.32
N ILE A 35 -2.14 -6.08 -2.85
CA ILE A 35 -2.54 -5.88 -1.45
C ILE A 35 -1.74 -6.79 -0.51
N THR A 36 -1.56 -8.06 -0.88
CA THR A 36 -0.82 -9.01 -0.04
C THR A 36 0.66 -8.65 0.05
N THR A 37 1.26 -8.25 -1.09
CA THR A 37 2.67 -7.87 -1.16
C THR A 37 2.96 -6.62 -0.35
N ILE A 38 2.17 -5.56 -0.53
CA ILE A 38 2.30 -4.31 0.24
C ILE A 38 2.02 -4.57 1.72
N GLY A 39 0.99 -5.36 2.01
CA GLY A 39 0.64 -5.67 3.39
C GLY A 39 1.73 -6.46 4.10
N ALA A 40 2.44 -7.35 3.40
CA ALA A 40 3.59 -8.06 3.92
C ALA A 40 4.79 -7.14 4.14
N ALA A 41 5.06 -6.23 3.19
CA ALA A 41 6.16 -5.27 3.26
C ALA A 41 5.97 -4.25 4.40
N LEU A 42 4.73 -3.85 4.66
CA LEU A 42 4.36 -2.89 5.71
C LEU A 42 3.94 -3.55 7.04
N ARG A 43 4.14 -4.86 7.17
CA ARG A 43 3.77 -5.60 8.37
C ARG A 43 4.50 -5.05 9.60
N ASN A 44 3.73 -4.68 10.63
CA ASN A 44 4.23 -4.10 11.87
C ASN A 44 5.02 -2.78 11.71
N ASN A 45 4.92 -2.09 10.57
CA ASN A 45 5.47 -0.74 10.43
C ASN A 45 4.45 0.29 10.90
N ASP A 46 4.74 0.96 12.03
CA ASP A 46 3.96 2.08 12.56
C ASP A 46 4.44 3.46 12.06
N ASP A 47 5.45 3.49 11.22
CA ASP A 47 5.98 4.74 10.64
C ASP A 47 5.12 5.23 9.47
N ALA A 48 4.31 6.27 9.69
CA ALA A 48 3.44 6.84 8.66
C ALA A 48 4.18 7.30 7.39
N GLY A 49 5.45 7.73 7.51
CA GLY A 49 6.25 8.15 6.35
C GLY A 49 6.51 6.99 5.39
N VAL A 50 6.77 5.78 5.92
CA VAL A 50 6.94 4.56 5.11
C VAL A 50 5.66 4.21 4.34
N TRP A 51 4.50 4.44 4.97
CA TRP A 51 3.20 4.25 4.32
C TRP A 51 2.97 5.26 3.19
N GLU A 52 3.27 6.53 3.41
CA GLU A 52 3.17 7.58 2.39
C GLU A 52 4.12 7.32 1.21
N ASP A 53 5.35 6.90 1.48
CA ASP A 53 6.33 6.55 0.45
C ASP A 53 5.84 5.37 -0.41
N THR A 54 5.26 4.36 0.24
CA THR A 54 4.68 3.21 -0.45
C THR A 54 3.47 3.61 -1.29
N LEU A 55 2.59 4.47 -0.78
CA LEU A 55 1.47 5.02 -1.55
C LEU A 55 1.97 5.82 -2.76
N ARG A 56 3.01 6.63 -2.60
CA ARG A 56 3.62 7.39 -3.70
C ARG A 56 4.21 6.47 -4.77
N ALA A 57 4.93 5.42 -4.35
CA ALA A 57 5.45 4.41 -5.27
C ALA A 57 4.31 3.68 -6.02
N LEU A 58 3.21 3.38 -5.33
CA LEU A 58 2.04 2.76 -5.94
C LEU A 58 1.37 3.68 -6.96
N LYS A 59 1.11 4.95 -6.60
CA LYS A 59 0.55 5.95 -7.53
C LYS A 59 1.41 6.13 -8.79
N LYS A 60 2.74 6.01 -8.65
CA LYS A 60 3.65 6.01 -9.80
C LYS A 60 3.47 4.77 -10.67
N CYS A 61 3.42 3.58 -10.08
CA CYS A 61 3.22 2.33 -10.80
C CYS A 61 1.83 2.19 -11.44
N THR A 62 0.78 2.72 -10.81
CA THR A 62 -0.60 2.66 -11.34
C THR A 62 -0.91 3.80 -12.33
N GLY A 63 -0.18 4.92 -12.24
CA GLY A 63 -0.28 6.05 -13.17
C GLY A 63 0.49 5.87 -14.49
N GLU A 64 1.50 5.00 -14.54
CA GLU A 64 2.28 4.74 -15.76
C GLU A 64 1.70 3.56 -16.57
N THR A 65 0.63 3.81 -17.32
CA THR A 65 0.46 3.20 -18.65
C THR A 65 1.27 3.93 -19.74
N GLU A 66 2.20 4.81 -19.37
CA GLU A 66 3.11 5.46 -20.31
C GLU A 66 4.56 5.18 -19.90
N GLY A 67 5.22 4.28 -20.65
CA GLY A 67 6.68 4.31 -20.81
C GLY A 67 7.51 3.39 -19.91
N VAL A 68 7.51 2.07 -20.18
CA VAL A 68 8.66 1.24 -19.79
C VAL A 68 9.87 1.62 -20.65
N GLU A 69 10.69 2.57 -20.19
CA GLU A 69 12.06 2.68 -20.68
C GLU A 69 12.99 1.85 -19.81
N LYS A 70 13.27 0.66 -20.33
CA LYS A 70 14.38 -0.19 -19.92
C LYS A 70 15.67 0.53 -20.27
N LYS A 71 16.63 0.56 -19.34
CA LYS A 71 18.04 0.75 -19.68
C LYS A 71 18.83 -0.45 -19.18
#